data_AF-A0A957N778-F1
#
_entry.id   AF-A0A957N778-F1
#
_cell.length_a   1.000
_cell.length_b   1.000
_cell.length_c   1.000
_cell.angle_alpha   90.00
_cell.angle_beta   90.00
_cell.angle_gamma   90.00
#
_symmetry.space_group_name_H-M   'P 1'
#
loop_
_entity.id
_entity.type
_entity.pdbx_description
1 polymer ?
#
loop_
_entity_poly.entity_id
_entity_poly.type
_entity_poly.pdbx_seq_one_letter_code
_entity_poly.pdbx_strand_id
1 'polypeptide(L)'
;MSSVPTVRAAVRVDLNQRSPLRRIWRYIGYDEPNYTYTPNGHALLAKLAQMSDGPYFVRCHFLLCSGDGTPSLKWGSTNVYTEDEAGAPVYDWTLIDKILDSYIDLGLIPFVELGFTPAALTTAPAETPYADPRHGGWRYPPRDYG
;
A
#
# COMPACT_ATOMS: atom_id res chain seq x y z
N MET A 1 -43.53 -20.93 11.42
CA MET A 1 -42.25 -20.22 11.63
C MET A 1 -41.58 -20.86 12.84
N SER A 2 -40.45 -21.54 12.66
CA SER A 2 -39.74 -22.22 13.76
C SER A 2 -38.92 -21.19 14.54
N SER A 3 -39.12 -21.10 15.85
CA SER A 3 -38.38 -20.20 16.72
C SER A 3 -36.95 -20.69 16.90
N VAL A 4 -35.97 -19.88 16.51
CA VAL A 4 -34.55 -20.17 16.77
C VAL A 4 -34.34 -20.19 18.29
N PRO A 5 -33.77 -21.26 18.88
CA PRO A 5 -33.61 -21.35 20.32
C PRO A 5 -32.53 -20.36 20.79
N THR A 6 -32.87 -19.58 21.82
CA THR A 6 -31.92 -18.67 22.45
C THR A 6 -30.92 -19.48 23.27
N VAL A 7 -29.64 -19.41 22.89
CA VAL A 7 -28.54 -20.03 23.64
C VAL A 7 -27.90 -18.98 24.56
N ARG A 8 -27.69 -19.31 25.83
CA ARG A 8 -27.03 -18.43 26.80
C ARG A 8 -25.55 -18.74 26.89
N ALA A 9 -24.70 -17.73 26.71
CA ALA A 9 -23.28 -17.79 27.03
C ALA A 9 -23.01 -17.02 28.34
N ALA A 10 -22.06 -17.50 29.14
CA ALA A 10 -21.55 -16.81 30.32
C ALA A 10 -20.02 -16.74 30.25
N VAL A 11 -19.46 -15.54 30.41
CA VAL A 11 -18.01 -15.30 30.43
C VAL A 11 -17.61 -14.83 31.82
N ARG A 12 -16.56 -15.42 32.40
CA ARG A 12 -15.93 -14.98 33.64
C ARG A 12 -14.53 -14.49 33.33
N VAL A 13 -14.17 -13.32 33.82
CA VAL A 13 -12.84 -12.70 33.62
C VAL A 13 -12.18 -12.55 34.99
N ASP A 14 -11.01 -13.16 35.17
CA ASP A 14 -10.18 -13.01 36.36
C ASP A 14 -9.14 -11.90 36.15
N LEU A 15 -9.29 -10.79 36.87
CA LEU A 15 -8.42 -9.61 36.72
C LEU A 15 -7.02 -9.79 37.34
N ASN A 16 -6.78 -10.90 38.05
CA ASN A 16 -5.49 -11.23 38.64
C ASN A 16 -4.59 -12.05 37.70
N GLN A 17 -5.13 -12.56 36.58
CA GLN A 17 -4.36 -13.28 35.56
C GLN A 17 -4.11 -12.36 34.36
N ARG A 18 -2.85 -11.94 34.17
CA ARG A 18 -2.48 -10.97 33.13
C ARG A 18 -1.28 -11.45 32.33
N SER A 19 -1.37 -11.31 31.00
CA SER A 19 -0.27 -11.49 30.07
C SER A 19 -0.27 -10.36 29.04
N PRO A 20 0.88 -9.97 28.48
CA PRO A 20 0.91 -8.99 27.39
C PRO A 20 0.07 -9.46 26.19
N LEU A 21 -0.84 -8.61 25.72
CA LEU A 21 -1.56 -8.85 24.47
C LEU A 21 -0.80 -8.20 23.32
N ARG A 22 -0.13 -9.01 22.50
CA ARG A 22 0.54 -8.52 21.29
C ARG A 22 -0.51 -8.08 20.27
N ARG A 23 -0.45 -6.81 19.87
CA ARG A 23 -1.38 -6.22 18.90
C ARG A 23 -0.98 -6.58 17.47
N ILE A 24 -1.47 -7.71 16.98
CA ILE A 24 -1.17 -8.25 15.64
C ILE A 24 -2.01 -7.63 14.51
N TRP A 25 -3.03 -6.84 14.85
CA TRP A 25 -4.00 -6.26 13.92
C TRP A 25 -3.64 -4.84 13.44
N ARG A 26 -2.49 -4.29 13.83
CA ARG A 26 -2.09 -2.90 13.53
C ARG A 26 -1.48 -2.72 12.15
N TYR A 27 -1.78 -3.61 11.22
CA TYR A 27 -1.33 -3.55 9.83
C TYR A 27 -2.53 -3.25 8.96
N ILE A 28 -2.47 -2.17 8.20
CA ILE A 28 -3.51 -1.73 7.28
C ILE A 28 -2.93 -1.56 5.89
N GLY A 29 -3.79 -1.70 4.88
CA GLY A 29 -3.40 -1.56 3.49
C GLY A 29 -4.51 -0.98 2.62
N TYR A 30 -4.11 -0.41 1.50
CA TYR A 30 -4.96 0.12 0.45
C TYR A 30 -4.23 0.06 -0.90
N ASP A 31 -4.93 0.32 -2.00
CA ASP A 31 -4.38 0.03 -3.33
C ASP A 31 -3.62 1.21 -3.92
N GLU A 32 -4.24 2.39 -3.99
CA GLU A 32 -3.77 3.50 -4.81
C GLU A 32 -2.80 4.44 -4.05
N PRO A 33 -1.48 4.38 -4.30
CA PRO A 33 -0.49 5.17 -3.56
C PRO A 33 -0.66 6.67 -3.76
N ASN A 34 -1.18 7.12 -4.90
CA ASN A 34 -1.32 8.55 -5.19
C ASN A 34 -2.49 9.19 -4.44
N TYR A 35 -3.42 8.42 -3.84
CA TYR A 35 -4.44 8.97 -2.95
C TYR A 35 -3.88 9.33 -1.56
N THR A 36 -2.71 8.81 -1.17
CA THR A 36 -2.07 9.03 0.14
C THR A 36 -2.04 10.49 0.56
N TYR A 37 -1.51 11.34 -0.32
CA TYR A 37 -1.26 12.76 -0.06
C TYR A 37 -2.42 13.67 -0.50
N THR A 38 -3.58 13.09 -0.85
CA THR A 38 -4.79 13.87 -1.12
C THR A 38 -5.46 14.29 0.18
N PRO A 39 -6.30 15.35 0.18
CA PRO A 39 -6.98 15.78 1.40
C PRO A 39 -7.77 14.66 2.10
N ASN A 40 -8.45 13.80 1.32
CA ASN A 40 -9.22 12.68 1.87
C ASN A 40 -8.31 11.54 2.36
N GLY A 41 -7.24 11.23 1.63
CA GLY A 41 -6.25 10.23 2.07
C GLY A 41 -5.60 10.62 3.39
N HIS A 42 -5.10 11.86 3.46
CA HIS A 42 -4.53 12.42 4.69
C HIS A 42 -5.55 12.42 5.84
N ALA A 43 -6.81 12.82 5.60
CA ALA A 43 -7.85 12.81 6.63
C ALA A 43 -8.15 11.41 7.17
N LEU A 44 -8.11 10.38 6.32
CA LEU A 44 -8.26 8.98 6.74
C LEU A 44 -7.06 8.50 7.55
N LEU A 45 -5.84 8.76 7.07
CA LEU A 45 -4.60 8.41 7.76
C LEU A 45 -4.52 9.08 9.14
N ALA A 46 -4.92 10.35 9.25
CA ALA A 46 -4.94 11.07 10.52
C ALA A 46 -5.91 10.43 11.54
N LYS A 47 -7.07 9.92 11.10
CA LYS A 47 -8.00 9.19 11.98
C LYS A 47 -7.38 7.89 12.48
N LEU A 48 -6.66 7.17 11.63
CA LEU A 48 -5.96 5.94 11.99
C LEU A 48 -4.82 6.22 12.98
N ALA A 49 -4.09 7.32 12.77
CA ALA A 49 -3.02 7.76 13.67
C ALA A 49 -3.52 8.11 15.09
N GLN A 50 -4.77 8.57 15.22
CA GLN A 50 -5.39 8.91 16.51
C GLN A 50 -5.93 7.68 17.27
N MET A 51 -5.90 6.49 16.70
CA MET A 51 -6.35 5.27 17.37
C MET A 51 -5.48 4.97 18.60
N SER A 52 -6.13 4.75 19.75
CA SER A 52 -5.46 4.57 21.05
C SER A 52 -4.48 3.40 21.15
N ASP A 53 -4.55 2.46 20.21
CA ASP A 53 -3.71 1.27 20.17
C ASP A 53 -2.59 1.34 19.12
N GLY A 54 -2.41 2.49 18.46
CA GLY A 54 -1.32 2.75 17.51
C GLY A 54 0.11 2.67 18.09
N PRO A 55 1.15 2.97 17.29
CA PRO A 55 1.08 3.34 15.87
C PRO A 55 0.67 2.17 14.97
N TYR A 56 0.12 2.49 13.80
CA TYR A 56 -0.27 1.54 12.76
C TYR A 56 0.78 1.47 11.65
N PHE A 57 0.94 0.27 11.08
CA PHE A 57 1.77 -0.01 9.92
C PHE A 57 0.93 0.12 8.65
N VAL A 58 1.40 0.88 7.67
CA VAL A 58 0.63 1.26 6.48
C VAL A 58 1.35 0.80 5.22
N ARG A 59 0.63 0.04 4.39
CA ARG A 59 1.12 -0.45 3.09
C ARG A 59 0.24 0.05 1.96
N CYS A 60 0.84 0.40 0.83
CA CYS A 60 0.14 0.63 -0.43
C CYS A 60 0.84 -0.11 -1.58
N HIS A 61 0.12 -0.32 -2.69
CA HIS A 61 0.65 -0.96 -3.89
C HIS A 61 1.35 0.06 -4.82
N PHE A 62 2.00 -0.43 -5.87
CA PHE A 62 2.46 0.34 -7.03
C PHE A 62 3.56 1.40 -6.77
N LEU A 63 4.32 1.29 -5.68
CA LEU A 63 5.40 2.22 -5.36
C LEU A 63 6.51 2.29 -6.42
N LEU A 64 6.67 1.27 -7.27
CA LEU A 64 7.70 1.22 -8.31
C LEU A 64 7.12 1.29 -9.75
N CYS A 65 5.81 1.45 -9.91
CA CYS A 65 5.19 1.51 -11.23
C CYS A 65 5.45 2.85 -11.93
N SER A 66 5.59 2.81 -13.26
CA SER A 66 5.75 3.99 -14.13
C SER A 66 4.42 4.69 -14.41
N GLY A 67 4.45 6.01 -14.59
CA GLY A 67 3.25 6.80 -14.86
C GLY A 67 3.47 8.27 -14.52
N ASP A 68 2.38 9.02 -14.37
CA ASP A 68 2.40 10.47 -14.12
C ASP A 68 2.06 10.85 -12.67
N GLY A 69 1.75 9.85 -11.82
CA GLY A 69 1.31 10.06 -10.45
C GLY A 69 -0.14 10.50 -10.31
N THR A 70 -0.94 10.43 -11.38
CA THR A 70 -2.38 10.69 -11.34
C THR A 70 -3.09 9.52 -10.65
N PRO A 71 -3.81 9.74 -9.54
CA PRO A 71 -4.55 8.67 -8.86
C PRO A 71 -5.73 8.19 -9.72
N SER A 72 -5.96 6.88 -9.75
CA SER A 72 -7.10 6.26 -10.45
C SER A 72 -7.54 5.00 -9.74
N LEU A 73 -8.81 4.61 -9.91
CA LEU A 73 -9.37 3.41 -9.28
C LEU A 73 -8.54 2.17 -9.64
N LYS A 74 -8.02 1.48 -8.62
CA LYS A 74 -7.16 0.29 -8.75
C LYS A 74 -5.84 0.54 -9.50
N TRP A 75 -5.33 1.77 -9.48
CA TRP A 75 -4.07 2.12 -10.12
C TRP A 75 -3.31 3.24 -9.39
N GLY A 76 -1.98 3.18 -9.46
CA GLY A 76 -1.11 4.30 -9.13
C GLY A 76 0.29 4.09 -9.67
N SER A 77 1.12 5.12 -9.53
CA SER A 77 2.48 5.15 -10.06
C SER A 77 3.29 6.23 -9.38
N THR A 78 4.60 6.02 -9.28
CA THR A 78 5.55 7.01 -8.75
C THR A 78 6.58 7.43 -9.78
N ASN A 79 6.70 6.67 -10.87
CA ASN A 79 7.69 6.87 -11.92
C ASN A 79 9.14 6.91 -11.40
N VAL A 80 9.41 6.16 -10.32
CA VAL A 80 10.72 6.16 -9.67
C VAL A 80 11.87 5.74 -10.56
N TYR A 81 11.62 4.99 -11.63
CA TYR A 81 12.64 4.48 -12.54
C TYR A 81 12.28 4.74 -14.00
N THR A 82 13.22 5.33 -14.73
CA THR A 82 13.26 5.42 -16.19
C THR A 82 14.68 5.18 -16.69
N GLU A 83 14.87 5.08 -18.01
CA GLU A 83 16.18 5.03 -18.67
C GLU A 83 16.33 6.27 -19.56
N ASP A 84 17.52 6.85 -19.62
CA ASP A 84 17.84 7.93 -20.57
C ASP A 84 18.12 7.40 -21.99
N GLU A 85 18.46 8.28 -22.93
CA GLU A 85 18.76 7.90 -24.33
C GLU A 85 19.92 6.91 -24.47
N ALA A 86 20.84 6.88 -23.50
CA ALA A 86 21.97 5.95 -23.46
C ALA A 86 21.64 4.65 -22.72
N GLY A 87 20.41 4.49 -22.22
CA GLY A 87 19.98 3.36 -21.40
C GLY A 87 20.47 3.44 -19.95
N ALA A 88 20.96 4.59 -19.48
CA ALA A 88 21.38 4.75 -18.10
C ALA A 88 20.16 4.97 -17.18
N PRO A 89 20.15 4.38 -15.97
CA PRO A 89 19.02 4.49 -15.07
C PRO A 89 18.90 5.91 -14.51
N VAL A 90 17.68 6.46 -14.55
CA VAL A 90 17.30 7.74 -13.96
C VAL A 90 16.26 7.48 -12.87
N TYR A 91 16.48 8.07 -11.69
CA TYR A 91 15.60 7.90 -10.54
C TYR A 91 14.97 9.21 -10.08
N ASP A 92 13.66 9.19 -9.87
CA ASP A 92 12.89 10.29 -9.27
C ASP A 92 12.12 9.80 -8.04
N TRP A 93 12.60 10.16 -6.86
CA TRP A 93 12.03 9.73 -5.58
C TRP A 93 10.89 10.64 -5.09
N THR A 94 10.60 11.75 -5.79
CA THR A 94 9.69 12.81 -5.33
C THR A 94 8.33 12.27 -4.87
N LEU A 95 7.72 11.36 -5.63
CA LEU A 95 6.41 10.82 -5.28
C LEU A 95 6.48 9.78 -4.15
N ILE A 96 7.53 8.96 -4.10
CA ILE A 96 7.73 8.03 -2.99
C ILE A 96 7.94 8.79 -1.69
N ASP A 97 8.81 9.81 -1.69
CA ASP A 97 9.06 10.67 -0.54
C ASP A 97 7.76 11.28 -0.05
N LYS A 98 6.97 11.88 -0.94
CA LYS A 98 5.67 12.45 -0.61
C LYS A 98 4.68 11.45 0.02
N ILE A 99 4.70 10.20 -0.42
CA ILE A 99 3.86 9.12 0.14
C ILE A 99 4.35 8.73 1.54
N LEU A 100 5.65 8.52 1.71
CA LEU A 100 6.23 8.09 2.97
C LEU A 100 6.16 9.20 4.03
N ASP A 101 6.43 10.45 3.64
CA ASP A 101 6.29 11.63 4.50
C ASP A 101 4.87 11.76 5.02
N SER A 102 3.86 11.53 4.16
CA SER A 102 2.45 11.54 4.58
C SER A 102 2.12 10.51 5.69
N TYR A 103 2.89 9.42 5.80
CA TYR A 103 2.77 8.48 6.92
C TYR A 103 3.54 8.96 8.13
N ILE A 104 4.81 9.33 7.94
CA ILE A 104 5.75 9.64 9.00
C ILE A 104 5.32 10.90 9.76
N ASP A 105 4.82 11.92 9.06
CA ASP A 105 4.30 13.17 9.64
C ASP A 105 3.12 12.94 10.60
N LEU A 106 2.38 11.85 10.40
CA LEU A 106 1.27 11.43 11.26
C LEU A 106 1.68 10.41 12.34
N GLY A 107 2.96 10.03 12.40
CA GLY A 107 3.46 9.00 13.32
C GLY A 107 3.05 7.56 12.94
N LEU A 108 2.63 7.36 11.69
CA LEU A 108 2.36 6.03 11.11
C LEU A 108 3.68 5.40 10.64
N ILE A 109 3.73 4.07 10.59
CA ILE A 109 4.93 3.32 10.22
C ILE A 109 4.78 2.81 8.78
N PRO A 110 5.67 3.19 7.84
CA PRO A 110 5.63 2.62 6.50
C PRO A 110 5.91 1.11 6.51
N PHE A 111 5.01 0.33 5.93
CA PHE A 111 5.23 -1.08 5.60
C PHE A 111 5.38 -1.20 4.08
N VAL A 112 6.62 -1.04 3.64
CA VAL A 112 6.97 -0.80 2.23
C VAL A 112 6.81 -2.09 1.40
N GLU A 113 6.03 -2.00 0.33
CA GLU A 113 6.02 -2.97 -0.75
C GLU A 113 6.97 -2.51 -1.87
N LEU A 114 7.95 -3.33 -2.20
CA LEU A 114 8.83 -3.10 -3.34
C LEU A 114 8.19 -3.71 -4.60
N GLY A 115 7.35 -2.93 -5.27
CA GLY A 115 6.69 -3.36 -6.50
C GLY A 115 5.75 -2.32 -7.12
N PHE A 116 5.23 -2.54 -8.32
CA PHE A 116 5.58 -3.66 -9.22
C PHE A 116 6.64 -3.23 -10.24
N THR A 117 6.74 -3.86 -11.41
CA THR A 117 7.85 -3.63 -12.32
C THR A 117 7.73 -2.31 -13.09
N PRO A 118 8.75 -1.43 -13.08
CA PRO A 118 8.77 -0.23 -13.93
C PRO A 118 8.59 -0.57 -15.42
N ALA A 119 7.96 0.32 -16.19
CA ALA A 119 7.68 0.10 -17.62
C ALA A 119 8.96 -0.08 -18.45
N ALA A 120 10.05 0.60 -18.09
CA ALA A 120 11.35 0.41 -18.76
C ALA A 120 11.94 -0.99 -18.49
N LEU A 121 11.57 -1.65 -17.39
CA LEU A 121 12.15 -2.93 -16.99
C LEU A 121 11.26 -4.13 -17.35
N THR A 122 9.97 -3.96 -17.62
CA THR A 122 9.06 -5.10 -17.80
C THR A 122 9.38 -5.98 -19.02
N THR A 123 9.19 -7.29 -18.86
CA THR A 123 9.25 -8.30 -19.94
C THR A 123 7.89 -8.53 -20.63
N ALA A 124 6.88 -7.73 -20.31
CA ALA A 124 5.56 -7.85 -20.93
C ALA A 124 5.64 -7.75 -22.47
N PRO A 125 4.81 -8.53 -23.20
CA PRO A 125 4.65 -8.34 -24.65
C PRO A 125 4.25 -6.90 -24.98
N ALA A 126 4.74 -6.36 -26.11
CA ALA A 126 4.59 -4.94 -26.47
C ALA A 126 3.12 -4.49 -26.58
N GLU A 127 2.21 -5.40 -26.93
CA GLU A 127 0.78 -5.19 -27.02
C GLU A 127 0.05 -5.18 -25.66
N THR A 128 0.73 -5.56 -24.57
CA THR A 128 0.14 -5.59 -23.23
C THR A 128 0.01 -4.17 -22.70
N PRO A 129 -1.21 -3.68 -22.40
CA PRO A 129 -1.37 -2.36 -21.80
C PRO A 129 -0.63 -2.30 -20.47
N TYR A 130 0.19 -1.28 -20.24
CA TYR A 130 0.97 -1.21 -19.01
C TYR A 130 0.06 -1.10 -17.78
N ALA A 131 -0.82 -0.09 -17.73
CA ALA A 131 -1.65 0.26 -16.58
C ALA A 131 -3.02 -0.47 -16.52
N ASP A 132 -3.14 -1.67 -17.10
CA ASP A 132 -4.38 -2.46 -16.91
C ASP A 132 -4.44 -3.03 -15.48
N PRO A 133 -5.59 -2.93 -14.79
CA PRO A 133 -5.72 -3.33 -13.39
C PRO A 133 -5.64 -4.85 -13.13
N ARG A 134 -5.73 -5.69 -14.17
CA ARG A 134 -5.74 -7.17 -14.04
C ARG A 134 -4.66 -7.86 -14.85
N HIS A 135 -4.38 -7.33 -16.04
CA HIS A 135 -3.47 -7.91 -17.01
C HIS A 135 -2.36 -6.93 -17.43
N GLY A 136 -2.06 -5.95 -16.58
CA GLY A 136 -1.10 -4.90 -16.88
C GLY A 136 0.34 -5.39 -17.00
N GLY A 137 1.12 -4.69 -17.80
CA GLY A 137 2.55 -4.97 -18.01
C GLY A 137 3.39 -4.89 -16.73
N TRP A 138 2.95 -4.14 -15.71
CA TRP A 138 3.62 -4.02 -14.42
C TRP A 138 3.79 -5.34 -13.67
N ARG A 139 3.00 -6.37 -13.99
CA ARG A 139 3.03 -7.68 -13.30
C ARG A 139 4.12 -8.64 -13.79
N TYR A 140 4.72 -8.34 -14.94
CA TYR A 140 5.76 -9.18 -15.54
C TYR A 140 7.11 -8.90 -14.85
N PRO A 141 8.01 -9.89 -14.77
CA PRO A 141 9.32 -9.70 -14.15
C PRO A 141 10.18 -8.71 -14.96
N PRO A 142 11.21 -8.12 -14.33
CA PRO A 142 12.13 -7.24 -15.05
C PRO A 142 12.99 -8.00 -16.07
N ARG A 143 13.53 -7.31 -17.07
CA ARG A 143 14.33 -7.88 -18.18
C ARG A 143 15.60 -8.62 -17.73
N ASP A 144 16.13 -8.27 -16.57
CA ASP A 144 17.31 -8.87 -15.94
C ASP A 144 16.97 -10.00 -14.96
N TYR A 145 15.70 -10.42 -14.93
CA TYR A 145 15.23 -11.51 -14.08
C TYR A 145 15.54 -12.89 -14.68
N GLY A 146 16.73 -13.42 -14.37
CA GLY A 146 17.13 -14.81 -14.61
C GLY A 146 17.18 -15.23 -16.08
#